data_AF-A0A9D1GA03-F1
#
_entry.id   AF-A0A9D1GA03-F1
#
_cell.length_a   1.000
_cell.length_b   1.000
_cell.length_c   1.000
_cell.angle_alpha   90.00
_cell.angle_beta   90.00
_cell.angle_gamma   90.00
#
_symmetry.space_group_name_H-M   'P 1'
#
loop_
_entity.id
_entity.type
_entity.pdbx_description
1 polymer ?
#
loop_
_entity_poly.entity_id
_entity_poly.type
_entity_poly.pdbx_seq_one_letter_code
_entity_poly.pdbx_strand_id
1 'polypeptide(L)'
;MSYDQGETLDTWQDLYNFLSNNVKTGLDPTWSVSVKLDKSSPVCQFILAKEFAVGAEATAKCKIINLLKGTSGKQIDFTATLSSITYEATAEEVLQVDFDLKVYDNSTFEETDYTTG
;
A
#
# COMPACT_ATOMS: atom_id res chain seq x y z
N MET A 1 23.95 -13.12 7.13
CA MET A 1 22.63 -13.12 7.78
C MET A 1 21.59 -13.12 6.68
N SER A 2 21.15 -14.32 6.32
CA SER A 2 20.05 -14.56 5.38
C SER A 2 18.77 -14.04 6.02
N TYR A 3 18.27 -12.93 5.50
CA TYR A 3 16.90 -12.47 5.80
C TYR A 3 15.96 -13.58 5.32
N ASP A 4 15.31 -14.24 6.25
CA ASP A 4 14.30 -15.25 5.97
C ASP A 4 13.09 -14.52 5.38
N GLN A 5 12.91 -14.60 4.06
CA GLN A 5 11.77 -14.00 3.34
C GLN A 5 10.47 -14.77 3.55
N GLY A 6 10.43 -15.68 4.54
CA GLY A 6 9.33 -16.59 4.84
C GLY A 6 7.97 -15.96 5.16
N GLU A 7 7.86 -14.65 5.39
CA GLU A 7 6.56 -14.01 5.72
C GLU A 7 5.94 -13.20 4.57
N THR A 8 6.70 -12.90 3.50
CA THR A 8 6.16 -12.12 2.35
C THR A 8 5.41 -12.96 1.34
N LEU A 9 5.69 -14.27 1.27
CA LEU A 9 4.97 -15.16 0.37
C LEU A 9 3.53 -15.33 0.84
N ASP A 10 3.29 -15.53 2.14
CA ASP A 10 1.96 -15.73 2.70
C ASP A 10 1.10 -14.46 2.62
N THR A 11 1.66 -13.26 2.84
CA THR A 11 0.89 -12.00 2.66
C THR A 11 0.54 -11.75 1.20
N TRP A 12 1.45 -12.02 0.26
CA TRP A 12 1.15 -11.92 -1.17
C TRP A 12 0.16 -13.00 -1.61
N GLN A 13 0.30 -14.23 -1.11
CA GLN A 13 -0.59 -15.34 -1.38
C GLN A 13 -1.99 -15.06 -0.81
N ASP A 14 -2.13 -14.45 0.36
CA ASP A 14 -3.41 -14.08 0.96
C ASP A 14 -4.07 -12.88 0.23
N LEU A 15 -3.27 -11.88 -0.17
CA LEU A 15 -3.71 -10.76 -1.02
C LEU A 15 -4.21 -11.26 -2.39
N TYR A 16 -3.44 -12.19 -2.97
CA TYR A 16 -3.71 -12.83 -4.25
C TYR A 16 -4.89 -13.79 -4.15
N ASN A 17 -5.02 -14.60 -3.10
CA ASN A 17 -6.13 -15.55 -2.90
C ASN A 17 -7.49 -14.84 -2.77
N PHE A 18 -7.52 -13.60 -2.30
CA PHE A 18 -8.73 -12.76 -2.30
C PHE A 18 -9.16 -12.30 -3.71
N LEU A 19 -8.24 -12.29 -4.68
CA LEU A 19 -8.40 -11.81 -6.05
C LEU A 19 -8.26 -12.92 -7.12
N SER A 20 -7.75 -14.09 -6.73
CA SER A 20 -7.30 -15.18 -7.59
C SER A 20 -8.47 -16.10 -7.95
N ASN A 21 -9.10 -15.79 -9.08
CA ASN A 21 -9.67 -16.73 -10.06
C ASN A 21 -10.43 -16.01 -11.19
N ASN A 22 -10.11 -14.74 -11.50
CA ASN A 22 -10.97 -13.85 -12.32
C ASN A 22 -12.40 -13.72 -11.77
N VAL A 23 -12.61 -14.08 -10.51
CA VAL A 23 -13.84 -13.84 -9.76
C VAL A 23 -13.48 -12.79 -8.73
N LYS A 24 -14.05 -11.59 -8.84
CA LYS A 24 -14.02 -10.61 -7.75
C LYS A 24 -14.73 -11.23 -6.54
N THR A 25 -13.99 -11.87 -5.65
CA THR A 25 -14.52 -12.36 -4.37
C THR A 25 -14.42 -11.30 -3.28
N GLY A 26 -13.60 -10.27 -3.52
CA GLY A 26 -13.43 -9.13 -2.64
C GLY A 26 -14.24 -7.91 -3.02
N LEU A 27 -15.16 -7.52 -2.15
CA LEU A 27 -15.77 -6.19 -2.17
C LEU A 27 -14.90 -5.28 -1.29
N ASP A 28 -14.32 -4.25 -1.90
CA ASP A 28 -13.61 -3.14 -1.23
C ASP A 28 -12.50 -3.53 -0.21
N PRO A 29 -11.34 -4.08 -0.64
CA PRO A 29 -10.28 -4.42 0.30
C PRO A 29 -9.75 -3.18 1.02
N THR A 30 -9.49 -3.34 2.32
CA THR A 30 -8.88 -2.32 3.18
C THR A 30 -7.59 -2.88 3.77
N TRP A 31 -6.50 -2.14 3.66
CA TRP A 31 -5.21 -2.48 4.27
C TRP A 31 -4.79 -1.42 5.27
N SER A 32 -4.53 -1.83 6.51
CA SER A 32 -3.93 -0.97 7.51
C SER A 32 -2.41 -0.99 7.36
N VAL A 33 -1.81 0.19 7.24
CA VAL A 33 -0.39 0.40 7.01
C VAL A 33 0.19 1.18 8.17
N SER A 34 1.31 0.71 8.70
CA SER A 34 2.12 1.40 9.70
C SER A 34 3.52 1.63 9.14
N VAL A 35 3.98 2.89 9.10
CA VAL A 35 5.29 3.23 8.55
C VAL A 35 5.98 4.31 9.37
N LYS A 36 7.31 4.19 9.52
CA LYS A 36 8.16 5.23 10.12
C LYS A 36 8.84 6.02 9.01
N LEU A 37 8.63 7.33 9.00
CA LEU A 37 9.12 8.25 7.98
C LEU A 37 9.83 9.44 8.62
N ASP A 38 10.80 9.99 7.90
CA ASP A 38 11.32 11.32 8.21
C ASP A 38 10.16 12.33 8.08
N LYS A 39 9.96 13.14 9.12
CA LYS A 39 8.85 14.10 9.18
C LYS A 39 8.91 15.14 8.07
N SER A 40 10.10 15.46 7.55
CA SER A 40 10.30 16.39 6.43
C SER A 40 10.14 15.75 5.06
N SER A 41 10.04 14.41 4.99
CA SER A 41 9.95 13.73 3.70
C SER A 41 8.67 14.12 2.95
N PRO A 42 8.75 14.32 1.61
CA PRO A 42 7.58 14.63 0.80
C PRO A 42 6.47 13.58 0.92
N VAL A 43 6.82 12.31 1.14
CA VAL A 43 5.86 11.22 1.32
C VAL A 43 5.12 11.34 2.64
N CYS A 44 5.83 11.63 3.75
CA CYS A 44 5.20 11.86 5.04
C CYS A 44 4.23 13.05 4.96
N GLN A 45 4.69 14.17 4.41
CA GLN A 45 3.86 15.37 4.23
C GLN A 45 2.67 15.11 3.30
N PHE A 46 2.83 14.30 2.25
CA PHE A 46 1.74 13.90 1.37
C PHE A 46 0.66 13.12 2.11
N ILE A 47 1.03 12.12 2.94
CA ILE A 47 0.08 11.31 3.71
C ILE A 47 -0.66 12.18 4.73
N LEU A 48 0.06 12.99 5.50
CA LEU A 48 -0.53 13.87 6.51
C LEU A 48 -1.49 14.90 5.90
N ALA A 49 -1.19 15.42 4.71
CA ALA A 49 -2.09 16.32 3.99
C ALA A 49 -3.45 15.68 3.62
N LYS A 50 -3.60 14.36 3.71
CA LYS A 50 -4.86 13.64 3.45
C LYS A 50 -5.75 13.47 4.67
N GLU A 51 -5.29 13.77 5.88
CA GLU A 51 -6.02 13.51 7.14
C GLU A 51 -7.47 14.04 7.13
N PHE A 52 -7.67 15.25 6.60
CA PHE A 52 -8.97 15.91 6.53
C PHE A 52 -9.53 16.01 5.10
N ALA A 53 -8.85 15.38 4.13
CA ALA A 53 -9.29 15.40 2.74
C ALA A 53 -10.54 14.53 2.56
N VAL A 54 -11.40 14.89 1.61
CA VAL A 54 -12.64 14.15 1.31
C VAL A 54 -12.80 13.94 -0.19
N GLY A 55 -13.56 12.90 -0.56
CA GLY A 55 -13.80 12.57 -1.97
C GLY A 55 -12.50 12.31 -2.73
N ALA A 56 -12.36 12.86 -3.93
CA ALA A 56 -11.19 12.65 -4.78
C ALA A 56 -9.87 13.14 -4.14
N GLU A 57 -9.92 14.15 -3.28
CA GLU A 57 -8.73 14.70 -2.63
C GLU A 57 -8.12 13.73 -1.61
N ALA A 58 -8.93 12.84 -1.04
CA ALA A 58 -8.49 11.79 -0.12
C ALA A 58 -7.85 10.58 -0.83
N THR A 59 -7.91 10.55 -2.16
CA THR A 59 -7.40 9.42 -2.95
C THR A 59 -5.93 9.58 -3.33
N ALA A 60 -5.26 8.45 -3.50
CA ALA A 60 -3.91 8.36 -4.05
C ALA A 60 -3.82 7.21 -5.06
N LYS A 61 -2.95 7.39 -6.06
CA LYS A 61 -2.50 6.28 -6.90
C LYS A 61 -1.47 5.49 -6.10
N CYS A 62 -1.73 4.21 -5.94
CA CYS A 62 -0.91 3.30 -5.18
C CYS A 62 -0.40 2.19 -6.09
N LYS A 63 0.75 1.64 -5.72
CA LYS A 63 1.35 0.50 -6.39
C LYS A 63 1.84 -0.47 -5.34
N ILE A 64 1.50 -1.75 -5.48
CA ILE A 64 2.14 -2.84 -4.76
C ILE A 64 3.11 -3.52 -5.73
N ILE A 65 4.35 -3.73 -5.29
CA ILE A 65 5.40 -4.34 -6.11
C ILE A 65 5.86 -5.62 -5.41
N ASN A 66 5.83 -6.74 -6.14
CA ASN A 66 6.44 -7.98 -5.73
C ASN A 66 7.80 -8.13 -6.43
N LEU A 67 8.89 -8.03 -5.66
CA LEU A 67 10.27 -8.23 -6.12
C LEU A 67 10.82 -9.59 -5.68
N LEU A 68 10.14 -10.67 -6.03
CA LEU A 68 10.64 -12.02 -5.76
C LEU A 68 12.02 -12.21 -6.40
N LYS A 69 13.00 -12.60 -5.58
CA LYS A 69 14.39 -12.78 -6.01
C LYS A 69 14.49 -13.77 -7.19
N GLY A 70 15.13 -13.34 -8.27
CA GLY A 70 15.29 -14.16 -9.48
C GLY A 70 14.15 -14.04 -10.50
N THR A 71 13.16 -13.18 -10.25
CA THR A 71 12.13 -12.79 -11.23
C THR A 71 12.36 -11.36 -11.72
N SER A 72 11.70 -10.96 -12.80
CA SER A 72 11.61 -9.56 -13.25
C SER A 72 10.75 -8.68 -12.34
N GLY A 73 10.09 -9.26 -11.33
CA GLY A 73 9.13 -8.61 -10.47
C GLY A 73 7.78 -8.37 -11.15
N LYS A 74 6.73 -8.25 -10.34
CA LYS A 74 5.36 -7.93 -10.76
C LYS A 74 4.86 -6.72 -10.00
N GLN A 75 3.96 -5.96 -10.60
CA GLN A 75 3.32 -4.84 -9.93
C GLN A 75 1.82 -4.83 -10.16
N ILE A 76 1.11 -4.22 -9.22
CA ILE A 76 -0.32 -3.94 -9.32
C ILE A 76 -0.52 -2.46 -9.02
N ASP A 77 -1.11 -1.75 -9.97
CA ASP A 77 -1.49 -0.34 -9.83
C ASP A 77 -2.98 -0.24 -9.47
N PHE A 78 -3.32 0.62 -8.53
CA PHE A 78 -4.70 0.86 -8.10
C PHE A 78 -4.87 2.26 -7.52
N THR A 79 -6.12 2.67 -7.33
CA THR A 79 -6.45 3.92 -6.61
C THR A 79 -7.06 3.56 -5.27
N ALA A 80 -6.57 4.16 -4.20
CA ALA A 80 -7.09 3.96 -2.84
C ALA A 80 -7.39 5.30 -2.17
N THR A 81 -8.38 5.30 -1.27
CA THR A 81 -8.59 6.39 -0.32
C THR A 81 -7.72 6.14 0.90
N LEU A 82 -6.96 7.16 1.29
CA LEU A 82 -6.25 7.17 2.57
C LEU A 82 -7.24 7.64 3.64
N SER A 83 -7.36 6.87 4.72
CA SER A 83 -8.26 7.20 5.83
C SER A 83 -7.67 6.74 7.17
N SER A 84 -8.33 7.10 8.27
CA SER A 84 -7.90 6.70 9.62
C SER A 84 -6.44 7.11 9.93
N ILE A 85 -5.98 8.24 9.37
CA ILE A 85 -4.59 8.69 9.52
C ILE A 85 -4.37 9.12 10.96
N THR A 86 -3.40 8.50 11.62
CA THR A 86 -2.89 8.89 12.93
C THR A 86 -1.37 8.91 12.90
N TYR A 87 -0.74 9.77 13.70
CA TYR A 87 0.71 9.86 13.72
C TYR A 87 1.24 10.26 15.09
N GLU A 88 2.44 9.76 15.41
CA GLU A 88 3.15 10.09 16.63
C GLU A 88 4.66 10.26 16.39
N ALA A 89 5.29 11.13 17.18
CA ALA A 89 6.73 11.31 17.14
C ALA A 89 7.44 10.15 17.86
N THR A 90 8.23 9.38 17.12
CA THR A 90 9.02 8.27 17.67
C THR A 90 10.49 8.66 17.90
N ALA A 91 10.95 9.72 17.23
CA ALA A 91 12.20 10.41 17.47
C ALA A 91 12.07 11.88 16.99
N GLU A 92 13.09 12.72 17.23
CA GLU A 92 13.08 14.15 16.89
C GLU A 92 12.68 14.43 15.43
N GLU A 93 13.20 13.63 14.49
CA GLU A 93 12.95 13.79 13.05
C GLU A 93 12.08 12.68 12.44
N VAL A 94 11.55 11.75 13.26
CA VAL A 94 10.83 10.56 12.77
C VAL A 94 9.40 10.50 13.30
N LEU A 95 8.44 10.44 12.38
CA LEU A 95 7.04 10.14 12.67
C LEU A 95 6.73 8.69 12.34
N GLN A 96 6.04 8.02 13.25
CA GLN A 96 5.25 6.85 12.89
C GLN A 96 3.90 7.34 12.40
N VAL A 97 3.50 6.89 11.22
CA VAL A 97 2.23 7.23 10.58
C VAL A 97 1.49 5.93 10.31
N ASP A 98 0.29 5.84 10.88
CA ASP A 98 -0.63 4.72 10.76
C ASP A 98 -1.84 5.18 9.94
N PHE A 99 -2.25 4.44 8.93
CA PHE A 99 -3.36 4.79 8.05
C PHE A 99 -3.95 3.57 7.33
N ASP A 100 -5.20 3.70 6.88
CA ASP A 100 -5.87 2.69 6.07
C ASP A 100 -5.85 3.07 4.59
N LEU A 101 -5.52 2.11 3.72
CA LEU A 101 -5.74 2.15 2.28
C LEU A 101 -7.03 1.42 1.94
N LYS A 102 -8.06 2.17 1.52
CA LYS A 102 -9.35 1.61 1.09
C LYS A 102 -9.44 1.61 -0.42
N VAL A 103 -9.49 0.42 -1.03
CA VAL A 103 -9.62 0.28 -2.48
C VAL A 103 -11.09 0.08 -2.85
N TYR A 104 -11.61 0.85 -3.79
CA TYR A 104 -13.01 0.73 -4.21
C TYR A 104 -13.19 -0.34 -5.28
N ASP A 105 -14.37 -0.97 -5.32
CA ASP A 105 -14.78 -2.03 -6.23
C ASP A 105 -14.50 -1.73 -7.72
N ASN A 106 -14.57 -0.47 -8.15
CA ASN A 106 -14.25 -0.12 -9.55
C ASN A 106 -12.74 -0.10 -9.88
N SER A 107 -11.87 -0.47 -8.95
CA SER A 107 -10.43 -0.55 -9.21
C SER A 107 -10.10 -1.80 -10.03
N THR A 108 -9.53 -1.60 -11.21
CA THR A 108 -8.99 -2.69 -12.03
C THR A 108 -7.62 -3.08 -11.48
N PHE A 109 -7.53 -4.27 -10.88
CA PHE A 109 -6.25 -4.86 -10.50
C PHE A 109 -5.68 -5.57 -11.73
N GLU A 110 -4.75 -4.93 -12.43
CA GLU A 110 -4.00 -5.55 -13.52
C GLU A 110 -2.57 -5.83 -13.04
N GLU A 111 -2.17 -7.10 -13.10
CA GLU A 111 -0.79 -7.48 -12.85
C GLU A 111 0.04 -7.18 -14.10
N THR A 112 1.01 -6.28 -13.95
CA THR A 112 1.95 -5.92 -15.02
C THR A 112 3.37 -6.27 -14.62
N ASP A 113 4.27 -6.39 -15.60
CA ASP A 113 5.69 -6.53 -15.32
C ASP A 113 6.19 -5.28 -14.59
N TYR A 114 6.98 -5.48 -13.54
CA TYR A 114 7.54 -4.36 -12.81
C TYR A 114 8.55 -3.60 -13.69
N THR A 115 8.34 -2.30 -13.85
CA THR A 115 9.29 -1.39 -14.50
C THR A 115 9.84 -0.42 -13.47
N THR A 116 11.15 -0.32 -13.34
CA THR A 116 11.80 0.75 -12.57
C THR A 116 11.50 2.09 -13.24
N GLY A 117 10.61 2.87 -12.64
CA GLY A 117 10.32 4.25 -12.99
C GLY A 117 11.15 5.23 -12.18
#